data_AF-A0A815XMK4-F1
#
_entry.id   AF-A0A815XMK4-F1
#
_cell.length_a   1.000
_cell.length_b   1.000
_cell.length_c   1.000
_cell.angle_alpha   90.00
_cell.angle_beta   90.00
_cell.angle_gamma   90.00
#
_symmetry.space_group_name_H-M   'P 1'
#
loop_
_entity.id
_entity.type
_entity.pdbx_description
1 polymer ?
#
loop_
_entity_poly.entity_id
_entity_poly.type
_entity_poly.pdbx_seq_one_letter_code
_entity_poly.pdbx_strand_id
1 'polypeptide(L)'
;MQEKTNTNEDNLLLKHFYDEDLYNNSDEYGLDITTLRYTLLQCRRQLLVWINALIDAEYAYTKVELREDFNKLKFEYDKLKNETNLLKNNFQELIDNCKFLIEQTTAILKERDGYYSEWKFNRNILTPRPDWDKCSYLITQWKNLSIGKTSEELVDVLINEIIHGNTKENNNEYFSMIINNKNELNQKNIFFEQLSIDTSSEEKFIKNRHIRRRITGLLIKEIWSNKLFDENKLETKTNIKLTDYVFDYLTKRFNNKEIAIEIGYNIKDACNRYCNNYEINLFWQILTGQIEENVYHYEMKEFARILQYLIKLCSHSSSQSLLWTIRWSDLLTALHELYPNWTNERISLLIIAAEKDLKQSSKERNDYFEFLLLFTEDDEGHIGEFLMTIRQQLQLDKIDYIEKIKDLLIGYPLISINQFKQAVQLVDPHISKNELERYVNWVFELEKILLTLNQQEISSKTNENIQLIKQLKKRDFEEIILRLERCSCFMH
;
A
#
# COMPACT_ATOMS: atom_id res chain seq x y z
N MET A 1 -66.18 -56.69 51.19
CA MET A 1 -67.54 -56.86 51.74
C MET A 1 -67.89 -58.34 51.63
N GLN A 2 -68.05 -58.98 52.80
CA GLN A 2 -68.77 -60.21 53.09
C GLN A 2 -68.63 -61.41 52.14
N GLU A 3 -67.67 -62.26 52.50
CA GLU A 3 -67.78 -63.72 52.42
C GLU A 3 -68.90 -64.23 53.36
N LYS A 4 -69.67 -65.22 52.89
CA LYS A 4 -70.35 -66.26 53.68
C LYS A 4 -70.31 -67.54 52.84
N THR A 5 -69.33 -68.42 53.04
CA THR A 5 -69.40 -69.62 53.90
C THR A 5 -70.59 -70.54 53.59
N ASN A 6 -70.30 -71.69 52.97
CA ASN A 6 -70.77 -73.01 53.41
C ASN A 6 -69.97 -74.11 52.71
N THR A 7 -68.70 -74.21 53.07
CA THR A 7 -67.89 -75.43 52.99
C THR A 7 -67.99 -76.11 54.35
N ASN A 8 -68.98 -76.99 54.52
CA ASN A 8 -69.20 -77.67 55.80
C ASN A 8 -69.43 -79.19 55.69
N GLU A 9 -69.05 -79.83 54.59
CA GLU A 9 -69.23 -81.28 54.42
C GLU A 9 -67.94 -82.10 54.25
N ASP A 10 -66.79 -81.49 53.92
CA ASP A 10 -65.57 -82.26 53.62
C ASP A 10 -64.53 -82.36 54.76
N ASN A 11 -64.77 -81.68 55.89
CA ASN A 11 -63.86 -81.71 57.06
C ASN A 11 -64.20 -82.80 58.10
N LEU A 12 -65.13 -83.71 57.79
CA LEU A 12 -65.57 -84.79 58.69
C LEU A 12 -64.95 -86.17 58.40
N LEU A 13 -64.16 -86.32 57.31
CA LEU A 13 -63.61 -87.62 56.92
C LEU A 13 -62.12 -87.82 57.25
N LEU A 14 -61.43 -86.81 57.81
CA LEU A 14 -59.98 -86.87 58.03
C LEU A 14 -59.54 -86.99 59.49
N LYS A 15 -60.45 -87.27 60.44
CA LYS A 15 -60.15 -87.28 61.88
C LYS A 15 -60.38 -88.63 62.61
N HIS A 16 -60.51 -89.74 61.88
CA HIS A 16 -60.84 -91.05 62.47
C HIS A 16 -59.93 -92.23 62.11
N PHE A 17 -58.70 -92.03 61.65
CA PHE A 17 -57.86 -93.18 61.25
C PHE A 17 -56.39 -93.15 61.69
N TYR A 18 -56.07 -92.38 62.73
CA TYR A 18 -54.80 -92.53 63.45
C TYR A 18 -55.05 -92.36 64.93
N ASP A 19 -55.50 -93.43 65.59
CA ASP A 19 -55.19 -93.67 66.99
C ASP A 19 -55.09 -95.19 67.20
N GLU A 20 -53.90 -95.58 67.65
CA GLU A 20 -53.62 -96.65 68.61
C GLU A 20 -54.47 -97.93 68.56
N ASP A 21 -53.90 -99.00 68.00
CA ASP A 21 -53.85 -100.34 68.63
C ASP A 21 -53.14 -101.34 67.68
N LEU A 22 -51.83 -101.18 67.57
CA LEU A 22 -50.92 -102.22 67.08
C LEU A 22 -49.87 -102.42 68.17
N TYR A 23 -50.18 -103.19 69.21
CA TYR A 23 -49.22 -104.08 69.88
C TYR A 23 -49.94 -104.97 70.90
N ASN A 24 -49.60 -106.27 70.82
CA ASN A 24 -49.77 -107.33 71.81
C ASN A 24 -51.09 -108.13 71.75
N ASN A 25 -51.05 -109.24 71.01
CA ASN A 25 -50.78 -110.52 71.66
C ASN A 25 -50.24 -111.57 70.68
N SER A 26 -49.29 -112.32 71.23
CA SER A 26 -48.56 -113.48 70.74
C SER A 26 -49.45 -114.61 70.22
N ASP A 27 -49.11 -115.16 69.05
CA ASP A 27 -48.53 -116.51 68.89
C ASP A 27 -48.67 -116.99 67.42
N GLU A 28 -47.78 -117.89 67.03
CA GLU A 28 -47.81 -118.74 65.83
C GLU A 28 -47.44 -118.15 64.46
N TYR A 29 -46.24 -118.58 64.00
CA TYR A 29 -45.79 -118.84 62.64
C TYR A 29 -46.59 -118.23 61.47
N GLY A 30 -45.96 -117.19 60.90
CA GLY A 30 -46.23 -116.72 59.55
C GLY A 30 -47.24 -115.58 59.52
N LEU A 31 -46.74 -114.33 59.50
CA LEU A 31 -47.51 -113.25 58.89
C LEU A 31 -47.85 -113.73 57.48
N ASP A 32 -49.11 -114.12 57.29
CA ASP A 32 -49.60 -114.71 56.07
C ASP A 32 -49.23 -113.75 54.93
N ILE A 33 -48.49 -114.24 53.93
CA ILE A 33 -48.05 -113.45 52.77
C ILE A 33 -49.24 -112.69 52.17
N THR A 34 -50.44 -113.24 52.30
CA THR A 34 -51.69 -112.60 51.87
C THR A 34 -52.01 -111.32 52.67
N THR A 35 -51.80 -111.30 53.99
CA THR A 35 -52.04 -110.14 54.87
C THR A 35 -51.03 -109.02 54.62
N LEU A 36 -49.74 -109.34 54.50
CA LEU A 36 -48.71 -108.37 54.14
C LEU A 36 -48.94 -107.81 52.73
N ARG A 37 -49.35 -108.65 51.79
CA ARG A 37 -49.73 -108.22 50.43
C ARG A 37 -50.95 -107.30 50.46
N TYR A 38 -51.93 -107.60 51.31
CA TYR A 38 -53.12 -106.77 51.51
C TYR A 38 -52.76 -105.40 52.11
N THR A 39 -51.91 -105.34 53.15
CA THR A 39 -51.47 -104.06 53.74
C THR A 39 -50.60 -103.25 52.77
N LEU A 40 -49.71 -103.88 52.01
CA LEU A 40 -48.94 -103.21 50.94
C LEU A 40 -49.85 -102.64 49.84
N LEU A 41 -50.89 -103.39 49.45
CA LEU A 41 -51.89 -102.90 48.50
C LEU A 41 -52.68 -101.72 49.09
N GLN A 42 -53.03 -101.77 50.38
CA GLN A 42 -53.70 -100.69 51.10
C GLN A 42 -52.82 -99.42 51.14
N CYS A 43 -51.54 -99.55 51.51
CA CYS A 43 -50.58 -98.45 51.53
C CYS A 43 -50.34 -97.88 50.13
N ARG A 44 -50.23 -98.74 49.10
CA ARG A 44 -50.08 -98.30 47.71
C ARG A 44 -51.32 -97.54 47.24
N ARG A 45 -52.51 -97.99 47.63
CA ARG A 45 -53.78 -97.31 47.33
C ARG A 45 -53.87 -95.96 48.04
N GLN A 46 -53.50 -95.89 49.32
CA GLN A 46 -53.43 -94.63 50.04
C GLN A 46 -52.42 -93.67 49.40
N LEU A 47 -51.22 -94.15 49.06
CA LEU A 47 -50.19 -93.34 48.40
C LEU A 47 -50.69 -92.78 47.06
N LEU A 48 -51.43 -93.58 46.27
CA LEU A 48 -52.08 -93.08 45.05
C LEU A 48 -53.11 -91.98 45.34
N VAL A 49 -53.89 -92.10 46.41
CA VAL A 49 -54.84 -91.05 46.82
C VAL A 49 -54.09 -89.77 47.22
N TRP A 50 -52.99 -89.88 47.98
CA TRP A 50 -52.16 -88.73 48.34
C TRP A 50 -51.47 -88.09 47.14
N ILE A 51 -50.97 -88.88 46.20
CA ILE A 51 -50.41 -88.37 44.94
C ILE A 51 -51.47 -87.61 44.16
N ASN A 52 -52.67 -88.17 44.00
CA ASN A 52 -53.75 -87.49 43.30
C ASN A 52 -54.16 -86.20 44.01
N ALA A 53 -54.26 -86.20 45.34
CA ALA A 53 -54.54 -85.00 46.11
C ALA A 53 -53.43 -83.92 45.97
N LEU A 54 -52.16 -84.34 45.85
CA LEU A 54 -51.04 -83.43 45.63
C LEU A 54 -51.08 -82.86 44.20
N ILE A 55 -51.39 -83.68 43.20
CA ILE A 55 -51.60 -83.24 41.82
C ILE A 55 -52.78 -82.25 41.75
N ASP A 56 -53.88 -82.52 42.44
CA ASP A 56 -55.04 -81.63 42.49
C ASP A 56 -54.70 -80.32 43.22
N ALA A 57 -53.90 -80.38 44.29
CA ALA A 57 -53.41 -79.20 44.98
C ALA A 57 -52.42 -78.38 44.13
N GLU A 58 -51.53 -79.03 43.38
CA GLU A 58 -50.61 -78.38 42.44
C GLU A 58 -51.37 -77.77 41.26
N TYR A 59 -52.38 -78.46 40.75
CA TYR A 59 -53.29 -77.95 39.72
C TYR A 59 -54.11 -76.76 40.23
N ALA A 60 -54.65 -76.85 41.45
CA ALA A 60 -55.33 -75.72 42.09
C ALA A 60 -54.36 -74.55 42.30
N TYR A 61 -53.14 -74.81 42.80
CA TYR A 61 -52.11 -73.81 43.04
C TYR A 61 -51.61 -73.12 41.76
N THR A 62 -51.54 -73.85 40.64
CA THR A 62 -51.15 -73.31 39.33
C THR A 62 -52.29 -72.56 38.64
N LYS A 63 -53.55 -72.98 38.85
CA LYS A 63 -54.76 -72.39 38.24
C LYS A 63 -55.36 -71.23 39.04
N VAL A 64 -54.81 -70.89 40.21
CA VAL A 64 -55.13 -69.60 40.84
C VAL A 64 -54.72 -68.51 39.84
N GLU A 65 -55.70 -67.85 39.22
CA GLU A 65 -55.52 -66.85 38.13
C GLU A 65 -54.44 -65.82 38.47
N LEU A 66 -54.33 -65.46 39.76
CA LEU A 66 -53.32 -64.55 40.29
C LEU A 66 -51.88 -65.04 40.08
N ARG A 67 -51.60 -66.34 39.95
CA ARG A 67 -50.24 -66.87 39.78
C ARG A 67 -49.78 -66.87 38.33
N GLU A 68 -50.66 -67.20 37.39
CA GLU A 68 -50.36 -67.03 35.97
C GLU A 68 -50.12 -65.55 35.65
N ASP A 69 -50.98 -64.67 36.18
CA ASP A 69 -50.83 -63.23 36.03
C ASP A 69 -49.57 -62.72 36.74
N PHE A 70 -49.23 -63.24 37.92
CA PHE A 70 -47.97 -62.93 38.58
C PHE A 70 -46.76 -63.36 37.76
N ASN A 71 -46.78 -64.55 37.14
CA ASN A 71 -45.67 -65.02 36.32
C ASN A 71 -45.53 -64.20 35.03
N LYS A 72 -46.64 -63.84 34.37
CA LYS A 72 -46.65 -62.92 33.22
C LYS A 72 -46.11 -61.54 33.60
N LEU A 73 -46.61 -60.98 34.70
CA LEU A 73 -46.17 -59.69 35.22
C LEU A 73 -44.69 -59.71 35.62
N LYS A 74 -44.21 -60.81 36.20
CA LYS A 74 -42.79 -61.00 36.54
C LYS A 74 -41.92 -61.04 35.28
N PHE A 75 -42.36 -61.75 34.25
CA PHE A 75 -41.66 -61.79 32.97
C PHE A 75 -41.60 -60.40 32.31
N GLU A 76 -42.71 -59.67 32.29
CA GLU A 76 -42.75 -58.29 31.80
C GLU A 76 -41.87 -57.36 32.63
N TYR A 77 -41.89 -57.51 33.96
CA TYR A 77 -41.02 -56.77 34.87
C TYR A 77 -39.54 -57.05 34.59
N ASP A 78 -39.15 -58.31 34.43
CA ASP A 78 -37.77 -58.69 34.14
C ASP A 78 -37.32 -58.16 32.76
N LYS A 79 -38.23 -58.19 31.76
CA LYS A 79 -37.99 -57.59 30.45
C LYS A 79 -37.78 -56.08 30.53
N LEU A 80 -38.70 -55.36 31.19
CA LEU A 80 -38.60 -53.90 31.40
C LEU A 80 -37.37 -53.54 32.23
N LYS A 81 -37.00 -54.36 33.21
CA LYS A 81 -35.79 -54.18 34.01
C LYS A 81 -34.52 -54.30 33.15
N ASN A 82 -34.48 -55.25 32.23
CA ASN A 82 -33.36 -55.38 31.30
C ASN A 82 -33.31 -54.21 30.31
N GLU A 83 -34.45 -53.79 29.75
CA GLU A 83 -34.54 -52.63 28.86
C GLU A 83 -34.11 -51.33 29.56
N THR A 84 -34.55 -51.12 30.79
CA THR A 84 -34.14 -49.94 31.58
C THR A 84 -32.66 -49.97 31.94
N ASN A 85 -32.07 -51.14 32.20
CA ASN A 85 -30.63 -51.25 32.42
C ASN A 85 -29.82 -50.97 31.16
N LEU A 86 -30.25 -51.49 30.00
CA LEU A 86 -29.64 -51.17 28.71
C LEU A 86 -29.72 -49.68 28.41
N LEU A 87 -30.89 -49.07 28.64
CA LEU A 87 -31.09 -47.65 28.42
C LEU A 87 -30.21 -46.80 29.36
N LYS A 88 -30.06 -47.19 30.62
CA LYS A 88 -29.14 -46.55 31.56
C LYS A 88 -27.68 -46.61 31.08
N ASN A 89 -27.24 -47.76 30.56
CA ASN A 89 -25.90 -47.89 30.00
C ASN A 89 -25.70 -46.98 28.79
N ASN A 90 -26.67 -46.96 27.87
CA ASN A 90 -26.61 -46.07 26.70
C ASN A 90 -26.58 -44.58 27.11
N PHE A 91 -27.35 -44.20 28.13
CA PHE A 91 -27.30 -42.83 28.66
C PHE A 91 -25.94 -42.52 29.29
N GLN A 92 -25.32 -43.48 29.98
CA GLN A 92 -24.00 -43.30 30.56
C GLN A 92 -22.94 -43.10 29.46
N GLU A 93 -22.97 -43.91 28.40
CA GLU A 93 -22.09 -43.74 27.23
C GLU A 93 -22.30 -42.38 26.56
N LEU A 94 -23.55 -41.94 26.40
CA LEU A 94 -23.85 -40.60 25.87
C LEU A 94 -23.30 -39.48 26.76
N ILE A 95 -23.43 -39.61 28.08
CA ILE A 95 -22.87 -38.63 29.03
C ILE A 95 -21.36 -38.56 28.88
N ASP A 96 -20.68 -39.69 28.76
CA ASP A 96 -19.23 -39.73 28.66
C ASP A 96 -18.74 -39.20 27.30
N ASN A 97 -19.47 -39.48 26.22
CA ASN A 97 -19.23 -38.84 24.91
C ASN A 97 -19.45 -37.31 24.96
N CYS A 98 -20.49 -36.84 25.65
CA CYS A 98 -20.73 -35.41 25.83
C CYS A 98 -19.60 -34.73 26.61
N LYS A 99 -19.11 -35.36 27.70
CA LYS A 99 -17.95 -34.86 28.45
C LYS A 99 -16.71 -34.78 27.57
N PHE A 100 -16.44 -35.83 26.80
CA PHE A 100 -15.30 -35.85 25.89
C PHE A 100 -15.37 -34.73 24.84
N LEU A 101 -16.55 -34.49 24.26
CA LEU A 101 -16.76 -33.37 23.32
C LEU A 101 -16.57 -32.00 24.00
N ILE A 102 -17.01 -31.85 25.25
CA ILE A 102 -16.77 -30.64 26.03
C ILE A 102 -15.26 -30.43 26.26
N GLU A 103 -14.53 -31.48 26.60
CA GLU A 103 -13.06 -31.41 26.78
C GLU A 103 -12.35 -31.03 25.47
N GLN A 104 -12.72 -31.62 24.34
CA GLN A 104 -12.16 -31.26 23.04
C GLN A 104 -12.49 -29.81 22.65
N THR A 105 -13.74 -29.39 22.80
CA THR A 105 -14.14 -28.02 22.45
C THR A 105 -13.45 -26.99 23.34
N THR A 106 -13.28 -27.27 24.64
CA THR A 106 -12.52 -26.38 25.54
C THR A 106 -11.03 -26.32 25.19
N ALA A 107 -10.42 -27.42 24.71
CA ALA A 107 -9.05 -27.41 24.22
C ALA A 107 -8.90 -26.55 22.95
N ILE A 108 -9.78 -26.73 21.97
CA ILE A 108 -9.79 -25.92 20.72
C ILE A 108 -10.00 -24.42 21.04
N LEU A 109 -10.87 -24.09 22.00
CA LEU A 109 -11.08 -22.70 22.41
C LEU A 109 -9.80 -22.08 22.99
N LYS A 110 -9.03 -22.83 23.79
CA LYS A 110 -7.74 -22.37 24.32
C LYS A 110 -6.72 -22.14 23.22
N GLU A 111 -6.63 -23.04 22.24
CA GLU A 111 -5.73 -22.87 21.08
C GLU A 111 -6.12 -21.63 20.26
N ARG A 112 -7.41 -21.45 19.97
CA ARG A 112 -7.93 -20.27 19.28
C ARG A 112 -7.55 -18.98 20.01
N ASP A 113 -7.74 -18.94 21.32
CA ASP A 113 -7.44 -17.76 22.14
C ASP A 113 -5.92 -17.49 22.21
N GLY A 114 -5.11 -18.56 22.19
CA GLY A 114 -3.66 -18.50 22.02
C GLY A 114 -3.27 -17.84 20.69
N TYR A 115 -3.76 -18.37 19.57
CA TYR A 115 -3.50 -17.81 18.23
C TYR A 115 -3.98 -16.36 18.11
N TYR A 116 -5.13 -16.02 18.69
CA TYR A 116 -5.62 -14.65 18.70
C TYR A 116 -4.67 -13.70 19.45
N SER A 117 -4.14 -14.15 20.59
CA SER A 117 -3.18 -13.40 21.40
C SER A 117 -1.85 -13.21 20.66
N GLU A 118 -1.33 -14.27 20.04
CA GLU A 118 -0.11 -14.22 19.21
C GLU A 118 -0.29 -13.33 17.99
N TRP A 119 -1.41 -13.44 17.27
CA TRP A 119 -1.73 -12.58 16.13
C TRP A 119 -1.79 -11.11 16.57
N LYS A 120 -2.45 -10.81 17.69
CA LYS A 120 -2.55 -9.45 18.23
C LYS A 120 -1.17 -8.92 18.62
N PHE A 121 -0.32 -9.75 19.24
CA PHE A 121 1.05 -9.42 19.59
C PHE A 121 1.92 -9.13 18.35
N ASN A 122 1.91 -10.04 17.37
CA ASN A 122 2.66 -9.90 16.12
C ASN A 122 2.19 -8.68 15.30
N ARG A 123 0.88 -8.41 15.26
CA ARG A 123 0.33 -7.22 14.63
C ARG A 123 0.87 -5.94 15.27
N ASN A 124 0.96 -5.90 16.60
CA ASN A 124 1.49 -4.74 17.31
C ASN A 124 3.00 -4.54 17.06
N ILE A 125 3.77 -5.61 16.85
CA ILE A 125 5.22 -5.52 16.54
C ILE A 125 5.45 -5.07 15.10
N LEU A 126 4.72 -5.65 14.14
CA LEU A 126 4.92 -5.38 12.71
C LEU A 126 4.31 -4.04 12.29
N THR A 127 3.27 -3.58 13.00
CA THR A 127 2.64 -2.27 12.78
C THR A 127 2.51 -1.55 14.12
N PRO A 128 3.62 -0.97 14.65
CA PRO A 128 3.55 -0.20 15.88
C PRO A 128 2.60 0.97 15.65
N ARG A 129 1.46 0.97 16.36
CA ARG A 129 0.49 2.05 16.22
C ARG A 129 1.08 3.35 16.76
N PRO A 130 0.84 4.49 16.08
CA PRO A 130 1.23 5.79 16.59
C PRO A 130 0.62 6.05 17.96
N ASP A 131 1.39 6.74 18.81
CA ASP A 131 0.90 7.25 20.08
C ASP A 131 -0.02 8.46 19.82
N TRP A 132 -1.31 8.17 19.69
CA TRP A 132 -2.35 9.16 19.36
C TRP A 132 -2.55 10.21 20.44
N ASP A 133 -2.06 10.00 21.66
CA ASP A 133 -2.13 11.00 22.72
C ASP A 133 -1.27 12.23 22.38
N LYS A 134 -0.23 12.07 21.56
CA LYS A 134 0.56 13.19 21.04
C LYS A 134 -0.26 14.15 20.19
N CYS A 135 -1.30 13.67 19.52
CA CYS A 135 -2.19 14.51 18.69
C CYS A 135 -3.03 15.46 19.55
N SER A 136 -3.19 15.21 20.86
CA SER A 136 -3.87 16.13 21.77
C SER A 136 -3.11 17.43 22.01
N TYR A 137 -1.79 17.46 21.80
CA TYR A 137 -0.99 18.69 21.84
C TYR A 137 -1.24 19.58 20.62
N LEU A 138 -1.56 18.97 19.47
CA LEU A 138 -1.77 19.68 18.20
C LEU A 138 -3.23 20.06 17.98
N ILE A 139 -4.17 19.23 18.45
CA ILE A 139 -5.61 19.41 18.22
C ILE A 139 -6.32 19.45 19.58
N THR A 140 -6.83 20.62 19.96
CA THR A 140 -7.49 20.85 21.27
C THR A 140 -8.75 20.02 21.48
N GLN A 141 -9.43 19.64 20.39
CA GLN A 141 -10.65 18.82 20.41
C GLN A 141 -10.39 17.31 20.23
N TRP A 142 -9.12 16.88 20.18
CA TRP A 142 -8.73 15.50 19.88
C TRP A 142 -9.38 14.47 20.80
N LYS A 143 -9.48 14.77 22.10
CA LYS A 143 -10.11 13.87 23.08
C LYS A 143 -11.58 13.62 22.80
N ASN A 144 -12.30 14.58 22.22
CA ASN A 144 -13.71 14.39 21.86
C ASN A 144 -13.85 13.68 20.52
N LEU A 145 -12.94 13.95 19.58
CA LEU A 145 -12.96 13.38 18.23
C LEU A 145 -12.47 11.93 18.17
N SER A 146 -11.65 11.52 19.14
CA SER A 146 -10.99 10.21 19.17
C SER A 146 -11.78 9.12 19.89
N ILE A 147 -12.80 9.47 20.67
CA ILE A 147 -13.58 8.50 21.45
C ILE A 147 -14.35 7.58 20.49
N GLY A 148 -14.10 6.27 20.63
CA GLY A 148 -14.83 5.22 19.93
C GLY A 148 -14.38 4.95 18.49
N LYS A 149 -13.34 5.64 17.99
CA LYS A 149 -12.85 5.47 16.62
C LYS A 149 -11.69 4.50 16.50
N THR A 150 -11.60 3.84 15.36
CA THR A 150 -10.47 2.96 15.03
C THR A 150 -9.23 3.77 14.63
N SER A 151 -8.03 3.18 14.67
CA SER A 151 -6.79 3.90 14.29
C SER A 151 -6.80 4.41 12.85
N GLU A 152 -7.51 3.73 11.95
CA GLU A 152 -7.68 4.15 10.56
C GLU A 152 -8.62 5.35 10.47
N GLU A 153 -9.76 5.31 11.17
CA GLU A 153 -10.68 6.44 11.28
C GLU A 153 -10.05 7.65 12.00
N LEU A 154 -9.13 7.43 12.94
CA LEU A 154 -8.36 8.50 13.59
C LEU A 154 -7.39 9.18 12.61
N VAL A 155 -6.80 8.41 11.67
CA VAL A 155 -6.00 8.97 10.58
C VAL A 155 -6.88 9.85 9.70
N ASP A 156 -8.07 9.37 9.32
CA ASP A 156 -8.99 10.17 8.50
C ASP A 156 -9.45 11.45 9.20
N VAL A 157 -9.73 11.38 10.50
CA VAL A 157 -10.06 12.55 11.32
C VAL A 157 -8.89 13.52 11.41
N LEU A 158 -7.67 13.01 11.56
CA LEU A 158 -6.46 13.83 11.61
C LEU A 158 -6.17 14.45 10.24
N ILE A 159 -6.33 13.71 9.15
CA ILE A 159 -6.21 14.23 7.78
C ILE A 159 -7.26 15.31 7.57
N ASN A 160 -8.51 15.07 7.98
CA ASN A 160 -9.56 16.07 7.90
C ASN A 160 -9.23 17.31 8.75
N GLU A 161 -8.77 17.19 9.98
CA GLU A 161 -8.39 18.34 10.81
C GLU A 161 -7.10 19.04 10.35
N ILE A 162 -6.16 18.35 9.71
CA ILE A 162 -4.98 18.99 9.10
C ILE A 162 -5.38 19.74 7.82
N ILE A 163 -6.22 19.14 6.98
CA ILE A 163 -6.75 19.78 5.78
C ILE A 163 -7.60 20.98 6.19
N HIS A 164 -8.50 20.83 7.16
CA HIS A 164 -9.42 21.89 7.58
C HIS A 164 -8.76 22.92 8.52
N GLY A 165 -7.80 22.51 9.33
CA GLY A 165 -6.94 23.38 10.14
C GLY A 165 -6.07 24.28 9.26
N ASN A 166 -5.48 23.73 8.20
CA ASN A 166 -4.85 24.54 7.15
C ASN A 166 -5.87 25.33 6.31
N THR A 167 -7.15 24.93 6.24
CA THR A 167 -8.16 25.75 5.52
C THR A 167 -8.59 27.02 6.26
N LYS A 168 -8.38 27.12 7.57
CA LYS A 168 -8.55 28.41 8.25
C LYS A 168 -7.46 29.41 7.85
N GLU A 169 -6.29 28.94 7.41
CA GLU A 169 -5.25 29.76 6.78
C GLU A 169 -5.39 29.85 5.24
N ASN A 170 -5.98 28.85 4.57
CA ASN A 170 -6.23 28.87 3.11
C ASN A 170 -7.51 29.61 2.69
N ASN A 171 -8.35 30.06 3.62
CA ASN A 171 -9.43 31.02 3.34
C ASN A 171 -8.94 32.48 3.30
N ASN A 172 -7.64 32.68 3.10
CA ASN A 172 -7.12 33.97 2.70
C ASN A 172 -7.48 34.19 1.22
N GLU A 173 -8.66 34.78 0.96
CA GLU A 173 -9.05 35.32 -0.36
C GLU A 173 -7.97 36.25 -0.95
N TYR A 174 -7.05 36.73 -0.10
CA TYR A 174 -5.94 37.60 -0.44
C TYR A 174 -4.62 37.05 0.08
N PHE A 175 -3.57 37.09 -0.74
CA PHE A 175 -2.19 36.90 -0.27
C PHE A 175 -1.88 37.95 0.80
N SER A 176 -1.62 37.51 2.03
CA SER A 176 -1.07 38.40 3.04
C SER A 176 0.34 38.80 2.59
N MET A 177 0.55 40.07 2.25
CA MET A 177 1.90 40.65 2.15
C MET A 177 2.51 40.70 3.55
N ILE A 178 2.85 39.54 4.11
CA ILE A 178 3.84 39.50 5.18
C ILE A 178 5.17 39.72 4.46
N ILE A 179 5.49 40.99 4.24
CA ILE A 179 6.87 41.46 4.11
C ILE A 179 7.48 41.20 5.49
N ASN A 180 7.79 39.94 5.78
CA ASN A 180 8.66 39.60 6.89
C ASN A 180 10.05 40.03 6.47
N ASN A 181 10.30 41.29 6.80
CA ASN A 181 11.60 41.92 6.87
C ASN A 181 12.68 40.88 7.25
N LYS A 182 13.67 40.75 6.35
CA LYS A 182 15.06 40.38 6.61
C LYS A 182 15.45 38.90 6.77
N ASN A 183 14.54 37.92 6.87
CA ASN A 183 14.96 36.53 7.15
C ASN A 183 14.89 35.53 5.98
N GLU A 184 14.17 35.83 4.89
CA GLU A 184 14.19 35.00 3.65
C GLU A 184 14.99 35.64 2.50
N LEU A 185 15.85 36.62 2.81
CA LEU A 185 16.72 37.30 1.85
C LEU A 185 17.92 36.46 1.40
N ASN A 186 18.02 35.21 1.84
CA ASN A 186 19.10 34.31 1.41
C ASN A 186 18.79 33.56 0.10
N GLN A 187 17.58 33.70 -0.45
CA GLN A 187 17.30 33.37 -1.85
C GLN A 187 16.74 34.61 -2.54
N LYS A 188 17.62 35.38 -3.19
CA LYS A 188 17.27 36.49 -4.09
C LYS A 188 16.31 36.00 -5.18
N ASN A 189 15.01 36.06 -4.93
CA ASN A 189 13.99 35.80 -5.93
C ASN A 189 13.84 37.04 -6.82
N ILE A 190 14.70 37.13 -7.83
CA ILE A 190 14.84 38.26 -8.78
C ILE A 190 13.49 38.67 -9.41
N PHE A 191 12.59 37.71 -9.63
CA PHE A 191 11.27 37.95 -10.21
C PHE A 191 10.35 38.84 -9.34
N PHE A 192 10.44 38.75 -8.01
CA PHE A 192 9.57 39.50 -7.10
C PHE A 192 10.11 40.89 -6.74
N GLU A 193 11.41 41.14 -6.92
CA GLU A 193 11.98 42.50 -6.86
C GLU A 193 11.49 43.39 -8.01
N GLN A 194 11.12 42.82 -9.17
CA GLN A 194 10.54 43.57 -10.28
C GLN A 194 9.02 43.78 -10.14
N LEU A 195 8.36 42.90 -9.38
CA LEU A 195 6.93 42.96 -9.07
C LEU A 195 6.63 43.78 -7.82
N SER A 196 7.65 44.28 -7.10
CA SER A 196 7.44 45.17 -5.98
C SER A 196 6.85 46.48 -6.48
N ILE A 197 5.64 46.77 -6.04
CA ILE A 197 5.00 48.05 -6.27
C ILE A 197 5.78 49.08 -5.45
N ASP A 198 6.22 50.17 -6.07
CA ASP A 198 6.63 51.38 -5.34
C ASP A 198 5.39 51.90 -4.60
N THR A 199 5.13 51.44 -3.39
CA THR A 199 4.05 51.97 -2.55
C THR A 199 4.62 52.79 -1.40
N SER A 200 4.76 54.09 -1.66
CA SER A 200 4.28 55.05 -0.69
C SER A 200 2.76 54.86 -0.53
N SER A 201 2.37 54.24 0.60
CA SER A 201 1.00 54.19 1.15
C SER A 201 0.04 53.20 0.48
N GLU A 202 -0.65 52.44 1.34
CA GLU A 202 -1.77 51.50 1.12
C GLU A 202 -1.39 50.02 0.88
N GLU A 203 -1.72 49.21 1.89
CA GLU A 203 -1.67 47.74 1.91
C GLU A 203 -2.60 47.18 0.81
N LYS A 204 -2.07 46.97 -0.39
CA LYS A 204 -2.82 46.32 -1.48
C LYS A 204 -2.86 44.81 -1.25
N PHE A 205 -4.04 44.30 -0.93
CA PHE A 205 -4.34 42.88 -0.84
C PHE A 205 -4.43 42.25 -2.24
N ILE A 206 -3.56 41.29 -2.56
CA ILE A 206 -3.55 40.61 -3.86
C ILE A 206 -4.47 39.40 -3.78
N LYS A 207 -5.48 39.29 -4.65
CA LYS A 207 -6.44 38.19 -4.60
C LYS A 207 -5.80 36.85 -4.98
N ASN A 208 -6.01 35.82 -4.16
CA ASN A 208 -5.67 34.45 -4.52
C ASN A 208 -6.82 33.85 -5.34
N ARG A 209 -6.57 33.59 -6.62
CA ARG A 209 -7.53 33.01 -7.56
C ARG A 209 -7.52 31.49 -7.56
N HIS A 210 -6.65 30.86 -6.78
CA HIS A 210 -6.47 29.42 -6.70
C HIS A 210 -6.43 28.74 -8.08
N ILE A 211 -5.49 29.16 -8.93
CA ILE A 211 -5.34 28.63 -10.28
C ILE A 211 -5.19 27.10 -10.22
N ARG A 212 -6.05 26.39 -10.95
CA ARG A 212 -6.01 24.93 -11.05
C ARG A 212 -4.78 24.47 -11.84
N ARG A 213 -4.24 23.31 -11.50
CA ARG A 213 -3.08 22.68 -12.15
C ARG A 213 -3.10 22.72 -13.68
N ARG A 214 -4.20 22.28 -14.32
CA ARG A 214 -4.34 22.29 -15.80
C ARG A 214 -4.15 23.69 -16.37
N ILE A 215 -4.73 24.71 -15.73
CA ILE A 215 -4.62 26.09 -16.19
C ILE A 215 -3.18 26.58 -16.03
N THR A 216 -2.52 26.24 -14.92
CA THR A 216 -1.09 26.54 -14.70
C THR A 216 -0.20 25.94 -15.79
N GLY A 217 -0.40 24.66 -16.13
CA GLY A 217 0.35 24.00 -17.22
C GLY A 217 0.15 24.68 -18.58
N LEU A 218 -1.11 25.00 -18.93
CA LEU A 218 -1.41 25.72 -20.17
C LEU A 218 -0.78 27.12 -20.22
N LEU A 219 -0.81 27.86 -19.11
CA LEU A 219 -0.18 29.18 -19.02
C LEU A 219 1.34 29.09 -19.22
N ILE A 220 2.01 28.11 -18.59
CA ILE A 220 3.45 27.89 -18.75
C ILE A 220 3.78 27.55 -20.20
N LYS A 221 3.02 26.66 -20.84
CA LYS A 221 3.19 26.31 -22.25
C LYS A 221 2.99 27.50 -23.18
N GLU A 222 1.99 28.34 -22.88
CA GLU A 222 1.72 29.56 -23.62
C GLU A 222 2.89 30.56 -23.49
N ILE A 223 3.45 30.71 -22.30
CA ILE A 223 4.64 31.55 -22.06
C ILE A 223 5.82 31.06 -22.89
N TRP A 224 6.12 29.76 -22.86
CA TRP A 224 7.23 29.18 -23.63
C TRP A 224 7.01 29.33 -25.14
N SER A 225 5.80 29.07 -25.62
CA SER A 225 5.46 29.18 -27.05
C SER A 225 5.59 30.62 -27.55
N ASN A 226 5.13 31.60 -26.78
CA ASN A 226 5.28 33.01 -27.14
C ASN A 226 6.73 33.45 -27.10
N LYS A 227 7.51 32.98 -26.12
CA LYS A 227 8.94 33.31 -26.05
C LYS A 227 9.68 32.83 -27.29
N LEU A 228 9.47 31.57 -27.68
CA LEU A 228 10.05 31.00 -28.91
C LEU A 228 9.62 31.77 -30.16
N PHE A 229 8.36 32.20 -30.22
CA PHE A 229 7.85 32.97 -31.36
C PHE A 229 8.44 34.38 -31.45
N ASP A 230 8.58 35.06 -30.30
CA ASP A 230 9.19 36.39 -30.22
C ASP A 230 10.69 36.35 -30.54
N GLU A 231 11.40 35.33 -30.06
CA GLU A 231 12.82 35.09 -30.39
C GLU A 231 13.04 34.80 -31.88
N ASN A 232 12.10 34.12 -32.54
CA ASN A 232 12.18 33.86 -33.97
C ASN A 232 11.85 35.09 -34.83
N LYS A 233 11.10 36.06 -34.30
CA LYS A 233 10.73 37.30 -35.01
C LYS A 233 11.77 38.40 -34.88
N LEU A 234 12.36 38.52 -33.70
CA LEU A 234 13.43 39.47 -33.45
C LEU A 234 14.73 38.82 -33.91
N GLU A 235 15.19 39.13 -35.13
CA GLU A 235 16.48 38.66 -35.67
C GLU A 235 17.68 38.98 -34.75
N THR A 236 17.48 39.80 -33.73
CA THR A 236 18.36 39.98 -32.58
C THR A 236 17.97 39.02 -31.45
N LYS A 237 18.78 37.98 -31.22
CA LYS A 237 18.76 37.16 -29.99
C LYS A 237 19.07 38.04 -28.77
N THR A 238 18.10 38.81 -28.31
CA THR A 238 18.18 39.42 -26.99
C THR A 238 17.93 38.31 -25.99
N ASN A 239 19.00 37.86 -25.30
CA ASN A 239 18.91 36.93 -24.17
C ASN A 239 18.19 37.61 -23.01
N ILE A 240 16.88 37.82 -23.15
CA ILE A 240 16.02 38.32 -22.08
C ILE A 240 15.82 37.16 -21.10
N LYS A 241 16.15 37.38 -19.84
CA LYS A 241 15.94 36.40 -18.78
C LYS A 241 14.47 36.02 -18.72
N LEU A 242 14.16 34.76 -18.43
CA LEU A 242 12.78 34.30 -18.30
C LEU A 242 11.96 35.16 -17.32
N THR A 243 12.58 35.65 -16.24
CA THR A 243 11.93 36.56 -15.27
C THR A 243 11.37 37.81 -15.93
N ASP A 244 12.22 38.49 -16.70
CA ASP A 244 11.91 39.77 -17.32
C ASP A 244 10.89 39.54 -18.46
N TYR A 245 11.06 38.44 -19.20
CA TYR A 245 10.13 38.05 -20.26
C TYR A 245 8.72 37.75 -19.71
N VAL A 246 8.60 37.01 -18.60
CA VAL A 246 7.29 36.67 -18.03
C VAL A 246 6.57 37.93 -17.54
N PHE A 247 7.30 38.87 -16.93
CA PHE A 247 6.72 40.15 -16.51
C PHE A 247 6.24 40.96 -17.73
N ASP A 248 7.06 41.10 -18.76
CA ASP A 248 6.69 41.79 -20.01
C ASP A 248 5.52 41.11 -20.72
N TYR A 249 5.48 39.78 -20.72
CA TYR A 249 4.40 39.00 -21.29
C TYR A 249 3.08 39.22 -20.54
N LEU A 250 3.09 39.15 -19.20
CA LEU A 250 1.90 39.37 -18.40
C LEU A 250 1.38 40.82 -18.54
N THR A 251 2.28 41.80 -18.54
CA THR A 251 1.90 43.21 -18.72
C THR A 251 1.31 43.48 -20.11
N LYS A 252 1.88 42.91 -21.17
CA LYS A 252 1.34 42.98 -22.54
C LYS A 252 0.01 42.25 -22.70
N ARG A 253 -0.16 41.09 -22.05
CA ARG A 253 -1.39 40.29 -22.17
C ARG A 253 -2.59 40.96 -21.50
N PHE A 254 -2.39 41.55 -20.33
CA PHE A 254 -3.49 42.11 -19.53
C PHE A 254 -3.64 43.64 -19.66
N ASN A 255 -2.71 44.32 -20.34
CA ASN A 255 -2.67 45.79 -20.49
C ASN A 255 -2.80 46.57 -19.17
N ASN A 256 -2.53 45.90 -18.04
CA ASN A 256 -2.63 46.46 -16.70
C ASN A 256 -1.56 45.81 -15.82
N LYS A 257 -0.67 46.64 -15.26
CA LYS A 257 0.42 46.19 -14.39
C LYS A 257 -0.09 45.54 -13.10
N GLU A 258 -1.20 46.02 -12.54
CA GLU A 258 -1.74 45.49 -11.28
C GLU A 258 -2.28 44.06 -11.45
N ILE A 259 -2.97 43.80 -12.56
CA ILE A 259 -3.47 42.45 -12.90
C ILE A 259 -2.30 41.52 -13.23
N ALA A 260 -1.26 42.02 -13.91
CA ALA A 260 -0.05 41.26 -14.17
C ALA A 260 0.64 40.83 -12.87
N ILE A 261 0.71 41.73 -11.86
CA ILE A 261 1.25 41.43 -10.53
C ILE A 261 0.37 40.39 -9.82
N GLU A 262 -0.95 40.57 -9.82
CA GLU A 262 -1.89 39.62 -9.21
C GLU A 262 -1.72 38.21 -9.80
N ILE A 263 -1.61 38.11 -11.12
CA ILE A 263 -1.42 36.83 -11.80
C ILE A 263 -0.02 36.26 -11.53
N GLY A 264 1.01 37.10 -11.43
CA GLY A 264 2.36 36.67 -11.04
C GLY A 264 2.40 35.99 -9.66
N TYR A 265 1.72 36.56 -8.66
CA TYR A 265 1.61 35.94 -7.33
C TYR A 265 0.76 34.65 -7.34
N ASN A 266 -0.29 34.61 -8.17
CA ASN A 266 -1.07 33.39 -8.35
C ASN A 266 -0.28 32.28 -9.06
N ILE A 267 0.60 32.62 -10.01
CA ILE A 267 1.52 31.67 -10.64
C ILE A 267 2.52 31.14 -9.61
N LYS A 268 3.08 32.00 -8.75
CA LYS A 268 3.94 31.59 -7.63
C LYS A 268 3.27 30.54 -6.75
N ASP A 269 2.07 30.87 -6.27
CA ASP A 269 1.29 30.00 -5.40
C ASP A 269 0.93 28.68 -6.08
N ALA A 270 0.57 28.71 -7.37
CA ALA A 270 0.33 27.50 -8.14
C ALA A 270 1.60 26.66 -8.32
N CYS A 271 2.76 27.28 -8.60
CA CYS A 271 4.03 26.57 -8.73
C CYS A 271 4.44 25.89 -7.43
N ASN A 272 4.26 26.56 -6.29
CA ASN A 272 4.54 25.98 -4.98
C ASN A 272 3.60 24.81 -4.65
N ARG A 273 2.29 24.94 -4.94
CA ARG A 273 1.32 23.86 -4.71
C ARG A 273 1.51 22.65 -5.61
N TYR A 274 1.95 22.87 -6.84
CA TYR A 274 2.13 21.83 -7.86
C TYR A 274 3.59 21.49 -8.11
N CYS A 275 4.47 21.67 -7.11
CA CYS A 275 5.90 21.38 -7.20
C CYS A 275 6.23 19.90 -7.51
N ASN A 276 5.27 19.00 -7.30
CA ASN A 276 5.41 17.59 -7.67
C ASN A 276 5.34 17.36 -9.19
N ASN A 277 4.76 18.28 -9.95
CA ASN A 277 4.75 18.19 -11.42
C ASN A 277 6.09 18.72 -11.96
N TYR A 278 6.73 17.92 -12.82
CA TYR A 278 8.06 18.22 -13.33
C TYR A 278 8.09 19.50 -14.17
N GLU A 279 7.19 19.67 -15.13
CA GLU A 279 7.15 20.84 -16.02
C GLU A 279 6.95 22.14 -15.25
N ILE A 280 6.05 22.13 -14.27
CA ILE A 280 5.76 23.28 -13.40
C ILE A 280 6.96 23.59 -12.51
N ASN A 281 7.58 22.56 -11.92
CA ASN A 281 8.73 22.73 -11.05
C ASN A 281 9.96 23.23 -11.82
N LEU A 282 10.25 22.67 -13.00
CA LEU A 282 11.34 23.12 -13.87
C LEU A 282 11.15 24.59 -14.25
N PHE A 283 9.95 24.97 -14.68
CA PHE A 283 9.63 26.38 -14.97
C PHE A 283 9.85 27.29 -13.76
N TRP A 284 9.40 26.88 -12.58
CA TRP A 284 9.56 27.63 -11.34
C TRP A 284 11.03 27.77 -10.93
N GLN A 285 11.82 26.70 -11.05
CA GLN A 285 13.24 26.69 -10.76
C GLN A 285 14.02 27.60 -11.74
N ILE A 286 13.62 27.65 -13.01
CA ILE A 286 14.20 28.58 -13.99
C ILE A 286 13.80 30.03 -13.66
N LEU A 287 12.53 30.26 -13.33
CA LEU A 287 12.01 31.59 -13.01
C LEU A 287 12.59 32.16 -11.71
N THR A 288 12.91 31.32 -10.73
CA THR A 288 13.62 31.73 -9.50
C THR A 288 15.15 31.83 -9.69
N GLY A 289 15.67 31.45 -10.86
CA GLY A 289 17.11 31.42 -11.14
C GLY A 289 17.87 30.32 -10.41
N GLN A 290 17.16 29.32 -9.87
CA GLN A 290 17.77 28.11 -9.31
C GLN A 290 18.36 27.24 -10.42
N ILE A 291 17.69 27.14 -11.56
CA ILE A 291 18.13 26.39 -12.75
C ILE A 291 18.24 27.34 -13.94
N GLU A 292 19.12 27.01 -14.88
CA GLU A 292 19.24 27.77 -16.12
C GLU A 292 18.18 27.38 -17.15
N GLU A 293 17.70 28.38 -17.88
CA GLU A 293 16.74 28.19 -18.98
C GLU A 293 17.25 27.24 -20.07
N ASN A 294 18.57 27.17 -20.27
CA ASN A 294 19.17 26.26 -21.24
C ASN A 294 18.89 24.78 -20.92
N VAL A 295 18.51 24.42 -19.68
CA VAL A 295 18.11 23.04 -19.34
C VAL A 295 16.84 22.67 -20.08
N TYR A 296 15.84 23.55 -20.07
CA TYR A 296 14.59 23.35 -20.81
C TYR A 296 14.84 23.23 -22.32
N HIS A 297 15.62 24.16 -22.89
CA HIS A 297 15.94 24.12 -24.33
C HIS A 297 16.72 22.88 -24.73
N TYR A 298 17.62 22.39 -23.86
CA TYR A 298 18.34 21.15 -24.09
C TYR A 298 17.39 19.94 -24.11
N GLU A 299 16.51 19.79 -23.11
CA GLU A 299 15.53 18.71 -23.09
C GLU A 299 14.64 18.70 -24.34
N MET A 300 14.13 19.87 -24.73
CA MET A 300 13.30 19.99 -25.94
C MET A 300 14.08 19.61 -27.21
N LYS A 301 15.37 19.96 -27.28
CA LYS A 301 16.24 19.61 -28.39
C LYS A 301 16.51 18.11 -28.45
N GLU A 302 16.70 17.45 -27.30
CA GLU A 302 16.89 16.00 -27.22
C GLU A 302 15.63 15.25 -27.65
N PHE A 303 14.45 15.68 -27.21
CA PHE A 303 13.19 15.11 -27.69
C PHE A 303 13.02 15.27 -29.20
N ALA A 304 13.34 16.46 -29.73
CA ALA A 304 13.33 16.69 -31.17
C ALA A 304 14.35 15.82 -31.92
N ARG A 305 15.55 15.60 -31.34
CA ARG A 305 16.60 14.72 -31.92
C ARG A 305 16.10 13.28 -32.05
N ILE A 306 15.51 12.74 -31.00
CA ILE A 306 14.94 11.38 -31.00
C ILE A 306 13.81 11.29 -32.04
N LEU A 307 12.86 12.23 -32.00
CA LEU A 307 11.74 12.27 -32.94
C LEU A 307 12.23 12.31 -34.39
N GLN A 308 13.16 13.21 -34.72
CA GLN A 308 13.72 13.33 -36.08
C GLN A 308 14.44 12.06 -36.52
N TYR A 309 15.14 11.39 -35.61
CA TYR A 309 15.82 10.14 -35.90
C TYR A 309 14.81 9.02 -36.21
N LEU A 310 13.73 8.89 -35.43
CA LEU A 310 12.66 7.93 -35.70
C LEU A 310 11.94 8.23 -37.04
N ILE A 311 11.70 9.49 -37.37
CA ILE A 311 11.13 9.90 -38.66
C ILE A 311 12.03 9.48 -39.83
N LYS A 312 13.35 9.63 -39.68
CA LYS A 312 14.33 9.20 -40.70
C LYS A 312 14.29 7.68 -40.89
N LEU A 313 14.25 6.91 -39.80
CA LEU A 313 14.13 5.45 -39.87
C LEU A 313 12.86 5.00 -40.62
N CYS A 314 11.70 5.62 -40.33
CA CYS A 314 10.47 5.33 -41.07
C CYS A 314 10.60 5.63 -42.57
N SER A 315 11.23 6.75 -42.92
CA SER A 315 11.38 7.20 -44.32
C SER A 315 12.23 6.27 -45.18
N HIS A 316 13.13 5.49 -44.55
CA HIS A 316 13.98 4.51 -45.22
C HIS A 316 13.36 3.10 -45.27
N SER A 317 12.26 2.85 -44.55
CA SER A 317 11.54 1.58 -44.62
C SER A 317 10.72 1.51 -45.92
N SER A 318 10.88 0.44 -46.70
CA SER A 318 10.24 0.26 -48.01
C SER A 318 8.71 0.10 -47.97
N SER A 319 8.11 0.09 -46.78
CA SER A 319 6.68 -0.02 -46.54
C SER A 319 6.02 1.37 -46.48
N GLN A 320 5.83 1.97 -47.65
CA GLN A 320 5.19 3.28 -47.87
C GLN A 320 3.73 3.39 -47.37
N SER A 321 3.15 2.30 -46.86
CA SER A 321 1.75 2.17 -46.44
C SER A 321 1.48 2.60 -45.00
N LEU A 322 2.49 2.72 -44.14
CA LEU A 322 2.31 2.99 -42.71
C LEU A 322 3.21 4.15 -42.28
N LEU A 323 2.84 5.36 -42.70
CA LEU A 323 3.46 6.59 -42.20
C LEU A 323 3.38 6.58 -40.66
N TRP A 324 4.50 6.91 -40.01
CA TRP A 324 4.61 7.05 -38.54
C TRP A 324 4.63 5.77 -37.70
N THR A 325 4.76 4.59 -38.32
CA THR A 325 4.91 3.32 -37.58
C THR A 325 6.32 2.75 -37.66
N ILE A 326 6.78 2.16 -36.55
CA ILE A 326 8.06 1.45 -36.45
C ILE A 326 7.89 0.12 -35.73
N ARG A 327 8.85 -0.80 -35.92
CA ARG A 327 8.93 -2.02 -35.10
C ARG A 327 9.62 -1.76 -33.78
N TRP A 328 9.32 -2.57 -32.78
CA TRP A 328 10.03 -2.54 -31.49
C TRP A 328 11.53 -2.82 -31.60
N SER A 329 11.93 -3.69 -32.54
CA SER A 329 13.34 -3.91 -32.87
C SER A 329 14.04 -2.62 -33.30
N ASP A 330 13.33 -1.81 -34.10
CA ASP A 330 13.89 -0.63 -34.74
C ASP A 330 14.02 0.51 -33.72
N LEU A 331 13.09 0.60 -32.76
CA LEU A 331 13.22 1.51 -31.61
C LEU A 331 14.39 1.10 -30.72
N LEU A 332 14.59 -0.20 -30.46
CA LEU A 332 15.73 -0.69 -29.68
C LEU A 332 17.05 -0.32 -30.37
N THR A 333 17.18 -0.58 -31.66
CA THR A 333 18.37 -0.20 -32.42
C THR A 333 18.57 1.31 -32.45
N ALA A 334 17.49 2.09 -32.61
CA ALA A 334 17.55 3.54 -32.57
C ALA A 334 18.10 4.08 -31.26
N LEU A 335 17.64 3.54 -30.12
CA LEU A 335 18.11 3.95 -28.80
C LEU A 335 19.58 3.59 -28.58
N HIS A 336 20.02 2.40 -29.01
CA HIS A 336 21.43 2.02 -28.95
C HIS A 336 22.33 2.91 -29.82
N GLU A 337 21.85 3.32 -31.00
CA GLU A 337 22.60 4.23 -31.87
C GLU A 337 22.65 5.67 -31.32
N LEU A 338 21.54 6.15 -30.74
CA LEU A 338 21.45 7.50 -30.16
C LEU A 338 22.23 7.63 -28.83
N TYR A 339 22.30 6.53 -28.06
CA TYR A 339 22.90 6.49 -26.73
C TYR A 339 23.82 5.25 -26.57
N PRO A 340 24.99 5.24 -27.23
CA PRO A 340 25.90 4.09 -27.21
C PRO A 340 26.49 3.79 -25.82
N ASN A 341 26.52 4.79 -24.93
CA ASN A 341 27.07 4.66 -23.58
C ASN A 341 26.07 4.08 -22.57
N TRP A 342 24.80 3.94 -22.95
CA TRP A 342 23.77 3.43 -22.06
C TRP A 342 23.80 1.91 -21.98
N THR A 343 23.63 1.37 -20.76
CA THR A 343 23.53 -0.08 -20.56
C THR A 343 22.24 -0.62 -21.16
N ASN A 344 22.26 -1.92 -21.51
CA ASN A 344 21.06 -2.61 -21.99
C ASN A 344 19.90 -2.53 -20.99
N GLU A 345 20.19 -2.46 -19.68
CA GLU A 345 19.20 -2.28 -18.63
C GLU A 345 18.52 -0.90 -18.73
N ARG A 346 19.29 0.19 -18.88
CA ARG A 346 18.75 1.54 -19.06
C ARG A 346 17.88 1.63 -20.32
N ILE A 347 18.31 1.03 -21.42
CA ILE A 347 17.54 0.99 -22.67
C ILE A 347 16.29 0.12 -22.53
N SER A 348 16.35 -0.99 -21.78
CA SER A 348 15.17 -1.82 -21.51
C SER A 348 14.09 -1.08 -20.71
N LEU A 349 14.48 -0.22 -19.76
CA LEU A 349 13.55 0.62 -19.00
C LEU A 349 12.78 1.58 -19.92
N LEU A 350 13.43 2.13 -20.94
CA LEU A 350 12.80 2.99 -21.95
C LEU A 350 11.77 2.24 -22.79
N ILE A 351 12.07 0.99 -23.15
CA ILE A 351 11.12 0.14 -23.88
C ILE A 351 9.90 -0.14 -23.01
N ILE A 352 10.10 -0.48 -21.72
CA ILE A 352 9.00 -0.70 -20.78
C ILE A 352 8.16 0.58 -20.59
N ALA A 353 8.81 1.74 -20.54
CA ALA A 353 8.12 3.02 -20.46
C ALA A 353 7.29 3.31 -21.72
N ALA A 354 7.83 3.04 -22.91
CA ALA A 354 7.10 3.16 -24.17
C ALA A 354 5.90 2.19 -24.26
N GLU A 355 6.04 0.96 -23.73
CA GLU A 355 4.92 0.00 -23.68
C GLU A 355 3.77 0.51 -22.81
N LYS A 356 4.08 1.10 -21.65
CA LYS A 356 3.08 1.69 -20.75
C LYS A 356 2.32 2.82 -21.42
N ASP A 357 3.03 3.73 -22.10
CA ASP A 357 2.42 4.86 -22.80
C ASP A 357 1.46 4.41 -23.91
N LEU A 358 1.84 3.35 -24.64
CA LEU A 358 1.02 2.76 -25.69
C LEU A 358 -0.07 1.82 -25.16
N LYS A 359 -0.16 1.63 -23.84
CA LYS A 359 -1.08 0.69 -23.17
C LYS A 359 -0.98 -0.74 -23.71
N GLN A 360 0.21 -1.13 -24.18
CA GLN A 360 0.48 -2.47 -24.67
C GLN A 360 1.07 -3.31 -23.53
N SER A 361 0.51 -4.50 -23.30
CA SER A 361 1.12 -5.46 -22.38
C SER A 361 2.19 -6.26 -23.12
N SER A 362 3.21 -6.73 -22.40
CA SER A 362 4.26 -7.60 -22.96
C SER A 362 3.71 -8.90 -23.59
N LYS A 363 2.46 -9.28 -23.29
CA LYS A 363 1.76 -10.46 -23.83
C LYS A 363 0.93 -10.16 -25.09
N GLU A 364 0.58 -8.89 -25.33
CA GLU A 364 -0.25 -8.42 -26.45
C GLU A 364 0.47 -7.32 -27.24
N ARG A 365 1.81 -7.42 -27.32
CA ARG A 365 2.64 -6.44 -28.01
C ARG A 365 2.43 -6.59 -29.52
N ASN A 366 1.89 -5.55 -30.15
CA ASN A 366 1.87 -5.48 -31.62
C ASN A 366 3.30 -5.31 -32.12
N ASP A 367 3.65 -5.99 -33.21
CA ASP A 367 4.99 -5.86 -33.82
C ASP A 367 5.29 -4.43 -34.28
N TYR A 368 4.25 -3.66 -34.60
CA TYR A 368 4.32 -2.26 -35.02
C TYR A 368 3.51 -1.37 -34.10
N PHE A 369 3.99 -0.14 -33.89
CA PHE A 369 3.27 0.90 -33.16
C PHE A 369 3.51 2.28 -33.78
N GLU A 370 2.61 3.22 -33.51
CA GLU A 370 2.73 4.61 -33.93
C GLU A 370 3.60 5.38 -32.92
N PHE A 371 4.81 5.77 -33.33
CA PHE A 371 5.77 6.37 -32.39
C PHE A 371 5.42 7.81 -32.02
N LEU A 372 4.59 8.51 -32.81
CA LEU A 372 4.13 9.87 -32.50
C LEU A 372 3.38 9.94 -31.17
N LEU A 373 2.67 8.87 -30.80
CA LEU A 373 1.96 8.76 -29.52
C LEU A 373 2.89 8.81 -28.31
N LEU A 374 4.17 8.45 -28.46
CA LEU A 374 5.16 8.58 -27.37
C LEU A 374 5.55 10.04 -27.10
N PHE A 375 5.21 10.96 -28.01
CA PHE A 375 5.53 12.38 -27.92
C PHE A 375 4.27 13.24 -27.70
N THR A 376 3.11 12.62 -27.48
CA THR A 376 1.89 13.37 -27.15
C THR A 376 1.87 13.75 -25.67
N GLU A 377 1.33 14.93 -25.39
CA GLU A 377 1.02 15.36 -24.04
C GLU A 377 -0.44 15.01 -23.73
N ASP A 378 -0.70 14.62 -22.49
CA ASP A 378 -2.06 14.46 -21.99
C ASP A 378 -2.77 15.81 -21.87
N ASP A 379 -4.08 15.75 -21.66
CA ASP A 379 -4.97 16.89 -21.42
C ASP A 379 -4.48 17.87 -20.34
N GLU A 380 -3.63 17.42 -19.43
CA GLU A 380 -3.06 18.21 -18.34
C GLU A 380 -1.66 18.75 -18.63
N GLY A 381 -1.11 18.49 -19.83
CA GLY A 381 0.24 18.87 -20.24
C GLY A 381 1.34 17.94 -19.72
N HIS A 382 0.98 16.76 -19.19
CA HIS A 382 1.97 15.76 -18.80
C HIS A 382 2.50 15.04 -20.02
N ILE A 383 3.80 14.82 -20.03
CA ILE A 383 4.46 14.00 -21.05
C ILE A 383 4.43 12.54 -20.59
N GLY A 384 4.31 11.61 -21.54
CA GLY A 384 4.34 10.16 -21.28
C GLY A 384 5.58 9.68 -20.52
N GLU A 385 5.46 8.50 -19.91
CA GLU A 385 6.49 7.83 -19.11
C GLU A 385 7.79 7.65 -19.91
N PHE A 386 7.70 7.44 -21.22
CA PHE A 386 8.86 7.27 -22.11
C PHE A 386 9.80 8.49 -22.05
N LEU A 387 9.25 9.69 -22.30
CA LEU A 387 10.03 10.93 -22.29
C LEU A 387 10.45 11.33 -20.88
N MET A 388 9.63 11.02 -19.86
CA MET A 388 10.02 11.17 -18.46
C MET A 388 11.21 10.29 -18.09
N THR A 389 11.23 9.05 -18.57
CA THR A 389 12.35 8.12 -18.32
C THR A 389 13.61 8.61 -19.04
N ILE A 390 13.52 9.13 -20.27
CA ILE A 390 14.67 9.74 -20.97
C ILE A 390 15.26 10.90 -20.15
N ARG A 391 14.41 11.81 -19.65
CA ARG A 391 14.85 12.92 -18.79
C ARG A 391 15.58 12.42 -17.56
N GLN A 392 15.03 11.41 -16.89
CA GLN A 392 15.66 10.82 -15.70
C GLN A 392 17.02 10.22 -16.03
N GLN A 393 17.16 9.49 -17.14
CA GLN A 393 18.45 8.91 -17.55
C GLN A 393 19.48 10.00 -17.89
N LEU A 394 19.09 11.05 -18.61
CA LEU A 394 19.97 12.19 -18.90
C LEU A 394 20.42 12.91 -17.62
N GLN A 395 19.51 13.08 -16.66
CA GLN A 395 19.82 13.68 -15.37
C GLN A 395 20.78 12.81 -14.55
N LEU A 396 20.64 11.48 -14.60
CA LEU A 396 21.59 10.55 -13.98
C LEU A 396 22.96 10.66 -14.63
N ASP A 397 23.06 10.68 -15.96
CA ASP A 397 24.34 10.86 -16.66
C ASP A 397 25.03 12.16 -16.28
N LYS A 398 24.26 13.24 -16.15
CA LYS A 398 24.77 14.53 -15.68
C LYS A 398 25.30 14.43 -14.24
N ILE A 399 24.57 13.77 -13.33
CA ILE A 399 25.03 13.59 -11.94
C ILE A 399 26.30 12.75 -11.92
N ASP A 400 26.32 11.61 -12.61
CA ASP A 400 27.48 10.71 -12.72
C ASP A 400 28.70 11.46 -13.29
N TYR A 401 28.51 12.33 -14.27
CA TYR A 401 29.55 13.16 -14.85
C TYR A 401 30.09 14.19 -13.85
N ILE A 402 29.20 14.88 -13.14
CA ILE A 402 29.57 15.85 -12.12
C ILE A 402 30.29 15.17 -10.95
N GLU A 403 29.86 13.98 -10.53
CA GLU A 403 30.51 13.21 -9.47
C GLU A 403 31.94 12.82 -9.85
N LYS A 404 32.19 12.38 -11.08
CA LYS A 404 33.56 12.13 -11.57
C LYS A 404 34.44 13.39 -11.52
N ILE A 405 33.88 14.56 -11.85
CA ILE A 405 34.60 15.84 -11.71
C ILE A 405 34.83 16.18 -10.24
N LYS A 406 33.83 15.96 -9.38
CA LYS A 406 33.95 16.16 -7.92
C LYS A 406 35.11 15.33 -7.39
N ASP A 407 35.15 14.03 -7.69
CA ASP A 407 36.18 13.11 -7.20
C ASP A 407 37.61 13.56 -7.54
N LEU A 408 37.82 14.12 -8.73
CA LEU A 408 39.13 14.66 -9.14
C LEU A 408 39.50 15.98 -8.46
N LEU A 409 38.50 16.73 -7.99
CA LEU A 409 38.65 18.03 -7.36
C LEU A 409 38.66 17.96 -5.83
N ILE A 410 38.31 16.81 -5.23
CA ILE A 410 38.37 16.56 -3.78
C ILE A 410 39.79 16.82 -3.28
N GLY A 411 39.90 17.64 -2.23
CA GLY A 411 41.18 18.01 -1.60
C GLY A 411 41.71 19.41 -1.93
N TYR A 412 41.09 20.12 -2.89
CA TYR A 412 41.41 21.52 -3.17
C TYR A 412 40.31 22.46 -2.64
N PRO A 413 40.56 23.24 -1.56
CA PRO A 413 39.57 24.17 -1.04
C PRO A 413 39.27 25.33 -2.01
N LEU A 414 40.28 25.73 -2.79
CA LEU A 414 40.23 26.82 -3.75
C LEU A 414 40.74 26.32 -5.11
N ILE A 415 39.82 26.17 -6.08
CA ILE A 415 40.14 25.60 -7.39
C ILE A 415 40.48 26.72 -8.37
N SER A 416 41.63 26.58 -9.05
CA SER A 416 42.02 27.44 -10.17
C SER A 416 41.43 26.97 -11.51
N ILE A 417 41.35 27.88 -12.48
CA ILE A 417 40.85 27.57 -13.83
C ILE A 417 41.62 26.42 -14.48
N ASN A 418 42.94 26.35 -14.29
CA ASN A 418 43.77 25.30 -14.88
C ASN A 418 43.48 23.93 -14.27
N GLN A 419 43.28 23.87 -12.95
CA GLN A 419 42.90 22.62 -12.26
C GLN A 419 41.52 22.15 -12.70
N PHE A 420 40.55 23.06 -12.84
CA PHE A 420 39.23 22.73 -13.35
C PHE A 420 39.29 22.22 -14.80
N LYS A 421 40.05 22.89 -15.69
CA LYS A 421 40.26 22.43 -17.07
C LYS A 421 40.88 21.04 -17.13
N GLN A 422 41.88 20.77 -16.30
CA GLN A 422 42.50 19.45 -16.22
C GLN A 422 41.52 18.38 -15.74
N ALA A 423 40.74 18.65 -14.70
CA ALA A 423 39.73 17.72 -14.21
C ALA A 423 38.69 17.38 -15.30
N VAL A 424 38.17 18.40 -16.01
CA VAL A 424 37.23 18.18 -17.10
C VAL A 424 37.86 17.39 -18.25
N GLN A 425 39.09 17.71 -18.65
CA GLN A 425 39.79 16.98 -19.73
C GLN A 425 40.17 15.53 -19.36
N LEU A 426 40.32 15.23 -18.08
CA LEU A 426 40.55 13.86 -17.60
C LEU A 426 39.26 13.04 -17.62
N VAL A 427 38.11 13.65 -17.31
CA VAL A 427 36.79 12.97 -17.37
C VAL A 427 36.32 12.84 -18.82
N ASP A 428 36.51 13.88 -19.63
CA ASP A 428 36.16 13.91 -21.06
C ASP A 428 37.34 14.38 -21.92
N PRO A 429 38.15 13.45 -22.45
CA PRO A 429 39.27 13.76 -23.33
C PRO A 429 38.85 14.32 -24.70
N HIS A 430 37.58 14.12 -25.10
CA HIS A 430 37.08 14.50 -26.42
C HIS A 430 36.37 15.86 -26.42
N ILE A 431 36.25 16.52 -25.27
CA ILE A 431 35.60 17.83 -25.15
C ILE A 431 36.20 18.86 -26.10
N SER A 432 35.36 19.60 -26.82
CA SER A 432 35.83 20.66 -27.70
C SER A 432 36.39 21.83 -26.89
N LYS A 433 37.39 22.53 -27.45
CA LYS A 433 37.98 23.72 -26.79
C LYS A 433 36.93 24.80 -26.50
N ASN A 434 35.94 24.94 -27.38
CA ASN A 434 34.85 25.92 -27.23
C ASN A 434 33.91 25.55 -26.08
N GLU A 435 33.61 24.27 -25.89
CA GLU A 435 32.77 23.80 -24.77
C GLU A 435 33.51 23.90 -23.44
N LEU A 436 34.80 23.55 -23.42
CA LEU A 436 35.63 23.71 -22.23
C LEU A 436 35.73 25.19 -21.81
N GLU A 437 35.89 26.10 -22.78
CA GLU A 437 35.86 27.54 -22.51
C GLU A 437 34.49 28.02 -22.04
N ARG A 438 33.39 27.46 -22.58
CA ARG A 438 32.03 27.73 -22.09
C ARG A 438 31.88 27.34 -20.62
N TYR A 439 32.33 26.14 -20.25
CA TYR A 439 32.27 25.66 -18.86
C TYR A 439 33.09 26.55 -17.92
N VAL A 440 34.28 26.96 -18.35
CA VAL A 440 35.15 27.84 -17.56
C VAL A 440 34.54 29.23 -17.40
N ASN A 441 34.08 29.84 -18.50
CA ASN A 441 33.40 31.13 -18.46
C ASN A 441 32.20 31.12 -17.52
N TRP A 442 31.55 29.97 -17.45
CA TRP A 442 30.36 29.77 -16.65
C TRP A 442 30.65 29.56 -15.15
N VAL A 443 31.54 28.62 -14.82
CA VAL A 443 31.94 28.35 -13.44
C VAL A 443 32.61 29.57 -12.81
N PHE A 444 33.42 30.31 -13.58
CA PHE A 444 34.19 31.44 -13.09
C PHE A 444 33.63 32.81 -13.47
N GLU A 445 32.49 32.90 -14.19
CA GLU A 445 31.83 34.16 -14.59
C GLU A 445 32.80 35.21 -15.18
N LEU A 446 33.63 34.80 -16.13
CA LEU A 446 34.66 35.68 -16.71
C LEU A 446 34.07 36.92 -17.40
N GLU A 447 32.83 36.83 -17.90
CA GLU A 447 32.11 37.95 -18.53
C GLU A 447 31.60 39.00 -17.54
N LYS A 448 31.09 38.61 -16.37
CA LYS A 448 30.68 39.58 -15.33
C LYS A 448 31.89 40.35 -14.81
N ILE A 449 33.04 39.68 -14.69
CA ILE A 449 34.31 40.31 -14.30
C ILE A 449 34.71 41.37 -15.33
N LEU A 450 34.64 41.05 -16.64
CA LEU A 450 34.91 42.00 -17.72
C LEU A 450 33.96 43.21 -17.67
N LEU A 451 32.68 43.01 -17.37
CA LEU A 451 31.71 44.10 -17.23
C LEU A 451 31.97 44.97 -15.99
N THR A 452 32.29 44.36 -14.83
CA THR A 452 32.64 45.12 -13.61
C THR A 452 33.98 45.86 -13.73
N LEU A 453 34.95 45.30 -14.46
CA LEU A 453 36.26 45.93 -14.67
C LEU A 453 36.22 47.04 -15.73
N ASN A 454 35.41 46.87 -16.80
CA ASN A 454 35.16 47.96 -17.76
C ASN A 454 34.43 49.15 -17.12
N GLN A 455 33.68 48.93 -16.04
CA GLN A 455 33.10 50.02 -15.24
C GLN A 455 34.12 50.69 -14.30
N GLN A 456 35.31 50.11 -14.10
CA GLN A 456 36.30 50.56 -13.11
C GLN A 456 37.63 51.07 -13.68
N GLU A 457 37.90 51.07 -14.99
CA GLU A 457 39.22 51.47 -15.49
C GLU A 457 39.25 52.60 -16.53
N ILE A 458 39.55 53.80 -16.01
CA ILE A 458 40.54 54.71 -16.58
C ILE A 458 41.83 54.50 -15.77
N SER A 459 42.75 53.60 -16.18
CA SER A 459 44.21 53.75 -16.01
C SER A 459 44.99 52.63 -16.72
N SER A 460 46.11 52.98 -17.33
CA SER A 460 46.78 52.26 -18.43
C SER A 460 47.80 51.18 -18.02
N LYS A 461 47.57 50.42 -16.94
CA LYS A 461 48.45 49.29 -16.51
C LYS A 461 47.72 47.97 -16.33
N THR A 462 46.57 47.81 -16.97
CA THR A 462 45.57 46.87 -16.47
C THR A 462 45.42 45.61 -17.30
N ASN A 463 45.75 45.60 -18.60
CA ASN A 463 45.59 44.39 -19.42
C ASN A 463 46.39 43.16 -18.93
N GLU A 464 47.62 43.33 -18.45
CA GLU A 464 48.41 42.23 -17.87
C GLU A 464 47.87 41.80 -16.49
N ASN A 465 47.46 42.76 -15.65
CA ASN A 465 46.84 42.48 -14.36
C ASN A 465 45.45 41.83 -14.51
N ILE A 466 44.69 42.17 -15.55
CA ILE A 466 43.40 41.57 -15.90
C ILE A 466 43.60 40.13 -16.37
N GLN A 467 44.63 39.83 -17.16
CA GLN A 467 44.99 38.45 -17.53
C GLN A 467 45.43 37.64 -16.31
N LEU A 468 46.22 38.23 -15.40
CA LEU A 468 46.61 37.62 -14.13
C LEU A 468 45.41 37.38 -13.21
N ILE A 469 44.48 38.32 -13.06
CA ILE A 469 43.24 38.18 -12.27
C ILE A 469 42.32 37.12 -12.89
N LYS A 470 42.21 37.07 -14.22
CA LYS A 470 41.49 36.00 -14.94
C LYS A 470 42.12 34.63 -14.67
N GLN A 471 43.45 34.52 -14.63
CA GLN A 471 44.15 33.25 -14.36
C GLN A 471 44.16 32.85 -12.88
N LEU A 472 44.16 33.84 -11.97
CA LEU A 472 44.24 33.65 -10.52
C LEU A 472 42.88 33.59 -9.83
N LYS A 473 41.76 33.72 -10.57
CA LYS A 473 40.43 33.56 -9.97
C LYS A 473 40.30 32.14 -9.43
N LYS A 474 40.40 32.03 -8.12
CA LYS A 474 40.10 30.82 -7.38
C LYS A 474 38.68 30.95 -6.85
N ARG A 475 37.93 29.86 -6.93
CA ARG A 475 36.60 29.77 -6.33
C ARG A 475 36.54 28.62 -5.36
N ASP A 476 35.65 28.78 -4.40
CA ASP A 476 35.38 27.77 -3.40
C ASP A 476 34.77 26.55 -4.09
N PHE A 477 35.24 25.38 -3.65
CA PHE A 477 34.80 24.08 -4.16
C PHE A 477 33.27 23.91 -4.13
N GLU A 478 32.65 24.33 -3.03
CA GLU A 478 31.18 24.26 -2.86
C GLU A 478 30.43 25.17 -3.85
N GLU A 479 30.95 26.37 -4.14
CA GLU A 479 30.33 27.27 -5.12
C GLU A 479 30.44 26.71 -6.55
N ILE A 480 31.55 26.04 -6.87
CA ILE A 480 31.76 25.39 -8.16
C ILE A 480 30.77 24.24 -8.32
N ILE A 481 30.63 23.37 -7.31
CA ILE A 481 29.68 22.26 -7.33
C ILE A 481 28.24 22.75 -7.48
N LEU A 482 27.84 23.70 -6.63
CA LEU A 482 26.49 24.28 -6.67
C LEU A 482 26.21 24.90 -8.03
N ARG A 483 27.23 25.47 -8.68
CA ARG A 483 27.10 25.89 -10.07
C ARG A 483 26.93 24.66 -10.93
N LEU A 484 27.90 23.76 -11.07
CA LEU A 484 27.83 22.56 -11.94
C LEU A 484 26.46 21.86 -11.91
N GLU A 485 25.87 21.66 -10.74
CA GLU A 485 24.54 21.06 -10.57
C GLU A 485 23.40 21.83 -11.25
N ARG A 486 23.48 23.17 -11.29
CA ARG A 486 22.53 24.08 -11.96
C ARG A 486 22.73 24.21 -13.46
N CYS A 487 23.85 23.72 -14.02
CA CYS A 487 24.15 23.89 -15.44
C CYS A 487 23.35 22.94 -16.33
N SER A 488 22.95 23.40 -17.51
CA SER A 488 22.55 22.51 -18.60
C SER A 488 23.73 21.95 -19.41
N CYS A 489 24.91 22.53 -19.24
CA CYS A 489 25.98 22.39 -20.23
C CYS A 489 26.71 21.03 -20.19
N PHE A 490 26.51 20.23 -19.15
CA PHE A 490 27.20 18.95 -18.93
C PHE A 490 26.43 17.72 -19.45
N MET A 491 25.32 17.93 -20.14
CA MET A 491 24.55 16.85 -20.76
C MET A 491 25.11 16.60 -22.17
N HIS A 492 26.03 15.64 -22.30
CA HIS A 492 26.63 15.24 -23.59
C HIS A 492 26.11 13.89 -24.05
#